data_AF-A0A538DWA7-F1
#
_entry.id   AF-A0A538DWA7-F1
#
_cell.length_a   1.000
_cell.length_b   1.000
_cell.length_c   1.000
_cell.angle_alpha   90.00
_cell.angle_beta   90.00
_cell.angle_gamma   90.00
#
_symmetry.space_group_name_H-M   'P 1'
#
loop_
_entity.id
_entity.type
_entity.pdbx_description
1 polymer ?
#
loop_
_entity_poly.entity_id
_entity_poly.type
_entity_poly.pdbx_seq_one_letter_code
_entity_poly.pdbx_strand_id
1 'polypeptide(L)'
;MQACAQCGGSVEERFRFCPWCAAPLRRKLVEFFPAHPRDEGKALRVSRYLDDDPHVRFSVWDQTGRVESAVSVDEFQAARVARFLRPSRPRPHGLSAALKGYAAELSARRSSTGSRKTTSS
;
A
#
# COMPACT_ATOMS: atom_id res chain seq x y z
N MET A 1 -25.08 19.39 -10.05
CA MET A 1 -25.44 18.94 -11.43
C MET A 1 -24.19 19.01 -12.27
N GLN A 2 -23.90 17.98 -13.06
CA GLN A 2 -22.68 17.87 -13.87
C GLN A 2 -23.01 17.40 -15.29
N ALA A 3 -22.18 17.76 -16.26
CA ALA A 3 -22.31 17.24 -17.63
C ALA A 3 -21.70 15.83 -17.73
N CYS A 4 -22.38 14.93 -18.43
CA CYS A 4 -21.80 13.63 -18.76
C CYS A 4 -20.60 13.79 -19.70
N ALA A 5 -19.43 13.29 -19.31
CA ALA A 5 -18.21 13.36 -20.12
C ALA A 5 -18.33 12.65 -21.49
N GLN A 6 -19.31 11.76 -21.68
CA GLN A 6 -19.51 11.04 -22.93
C GLN A 6 -20.51 11.72 -23.89
N CYS A 7 -21.67 12.16 -23.39
CA CYS A 7 -22.74 12.70 -24.25
C CYS A 7 -23.09 14.17 -23.99
N GLY A 8 -22.46 14.83 -23.02
CA GLY A 8 -22.74 16.22 -22.66
C GLY A 8 -24.07 16.47 -21.94
N GLY A 9 -24.93 15.44 -21.80
CA GLY A 9 -26.21 15.56 -21.10
C GLY A 9 -26.03 15.97 -19.64
N SER A 10 -26.92 16.84 -19.13
CA SER A 10 -26.92 17.23 -17.71
C SER A 10 -27.39 16.07 -16.84
N VAL A 11 -26.64 15.80 -15.77
CA VAL A 11 -26.90 14.70 -14.86
C VAL A 11 -26.79 15.14 -13.41
N GLU A 12 -27.72 14.68 -12.59
CA GLU A 12 -27.71 14.89 -11.14
C GLU A 12 -26.73 13.95 -10.44
N GLU A 13 -26.08 14.43 -9.38
CA GLU A 13 -25.04 13.68 -8.66
C GLU A 13 -25.52 12.41 -7.96
N ARG A 14 -26.83 12.21 -7.81
CA ARG A 14 -27.38 10.94 -7.29
C ARG A 14 -27.18 9.79 -8.25
N PHE A 15 -27.10 10.05 -9.55
CA PHE A 15 -27.01 8.99 -10.54
C PHE A 15 -25.62 8.33 -10.54
N ARG A 16 -25.61 7.02 -10.77
CA ARG A 16 -24.39 6.23 -10.93
C ARG A 16 -23.99 6.09 -12.40
N PHE A 17 -24.99 6.13 -13.28
CA PHE A 17 -24.88 6.05 -14.74
C PHE A 17 -25.65 7.23 -15.36
N CYS A 18 -25.19 7.72 -16.51
CA CYS A 18 -25.88 8.74 -17.26
C CYS A 18 -27.25 8.21 -17.71
N PRO A 19 -28.37 8.87 -17.38
CA PRO A 19 -29.69 8.40 -17.81
C PRO A 19 -29.90 8.49 -19.33
N TRP A 20 -29.06 9.25 -20.03
CA TRP A 20 -29.17 9.48 -21.48
C TRP A 20 -28.41 8.47 -22.32
N CYS A 21 -27.21 8.06 -21.88
CA CYS A 21 -26.32 7.21 -22.68
C CYS A 21 -25.76 6.00 -21.91
N ALA A 22 -26.22 5.77 -20.68
CA ALA A 22 -25.77 4.72 -19.78
C ALA A 22 -24.28 4.76 -19.39
N ALA A 23 -23.53 5.80 -19.78
CA ALA A 23 -22.12 5.94 -19.41
C ALA A 23 -21.95 5.97 -17.87
N PRO A 24 -20.99 5.21 -17.31
CA PRO A 24 -20.73 5.26 -15.87
C PRO A 24 -20.21 6.64 -15.47
N LEU A 25 -20.85 7.27 -14.49
CA LEU A 25 -20.50 8.63 -14.04
C LEU A 25 -19.40 8.64 -12.97
N ARG A 26 -19.20 7.51 -12.29
CA ARG A 26 -18.24 7.36 -11.18
C ARG A 26 -17.64 5.96 -11.16
N ARG A 27 -16.42 5.81 -11.65
CA ARG A 27 -15.64 4.59 -11.63
C ARG A 27 -14.88 4.49 -10.31
N LYS A 28 -14.98 3.31 -9.70
CA LYS A 28 -14.22 2.99 -8.49
C LYS A 28 -13.92 1.51 -8.40
N LEU A 29 -12.81 1.17 -7.78
CA LEU A 29 -12.51 -0.18 -7.30
C LEU A 29 -13.03 -0.32 -5.89
N VAL A 30 -13.52 -1.51 -5.53
CA VAL A 30 -14.01 -1.80 -4.18
C VAL A 30 -13.43 -3.13 -3.73
N GLU A 31 -12.90 -3.14 -2.51
CA GLU A 31 -12.45 -4.36 -1.84
C GLU A 31 -13.03 -4.42 -0.43
N PHE A 32 -13.31 -5.64 0.04
CA PHE A 32 -13.83 -5.91 1.37
C PHE A 32 -12.81 -6.72 2.16
N PHE A 33 -12.50 -6.24 3.35
CA PHE A 33 -11.60 -6.89 4.28
C PHE A 33 -12.39 -7.36 5.51
N PRO A 34 -12.38 -8.66 5.84
CA PRO A 34 -12.99 -9.15 7.05
C PRO A 34 -12.27 -8.56 8.26
N ALA A 35 -13.03 -8.26 9.32
CA ALA A 35 -12.44 -7.80 10.57
C ALA A 35 -11.61 -8.89 11.25
N HIS A 36 -10.61 -8.45 12.02
CA HIS A 36 -9.96 -9.30 13.00
C HIS A 36 -10.99 -9.73 14.07
N PRO A 37 -10.86 -10.91 14.71
CA PRO A 37 -11.77 -11.35 15.78
C PRO A 37 -11.95 -10.39 16.98
N ARG A 38 -11.14 -9.33 17.08
CA ARG A 38 -11.28 -8.29 18.12
C ARG A 38 -12.38 -7.27 17.78
N ASP A 39 -12.73 -7.18 16.50
CA ASP A 39 -13.73 -6.28 15.94
C ASP A 39 -14.85 -7.12 15.32
N GLU A 40 -15.29 -8.16 16.03
CA GLU A 40 -16.32 -9.07 15.56
C GLU A 40 -17.58 -8.29 15.13
N GLY A 41 -18.13 -8.69 13.98
CA GLY A 41 -19.28 -8.03 13.39
C GLY A 41 -19.01 -6.78 12.58
N LYS A 42 -17.74 -6.42 12.40
CA LYS A 42 -17.35 -5.32 11.52
C LYS A 42 -16.75 -5.83 10.22
N ALA A 43 -16.77 -4.98 9.21
CA ALA A 43 -16.03 -5.17 7.98
C ALA A 43 -15.42 -3.85 7.51
N LEU A 44 -14.21 -3.90 6.97
CA LEU A 44 -13.61 -2.75 6.32
C LEU A 44 -13.88 -2.84 4.82
N ARG A 45 -14.61 -1.86 4.28
CA ARG A 45 -14.74 -1.66 2.84
C ARG A 45 -13.84 -0.52 2.40
N VAL A 46 -12.95 -0.81 1.46
CA VAL A 46 -12.08 0.18 0.83
C VAL A 46 -12.58 0.46 -0.58
N SER A 47 -12.80 1.73 -0.91
CA SER A 47 -13.22 2.18 -2.24
C SER A 47 -12.20 3.15 -2.81
N ARG A 48 -11.67 2.90 -4.01
CA ARG A 48 -10.74 3.80 -4.72
C ARG A 48 -11.44 4.43 -5.90
N TYR A 49 -11.62 5.74 -5.88
CA TYR A 49 -12.23 6.52 -6.96
C TYR A 49 -11.20 6.88 -8.02
N LEU A 50 -11.57 6.80 -9.31
CA LEU A 50 -10.63 6.86 -10.44
C LEU A 50 -10.85 8.07 -11.37
N ASP A 51 -11.84 8.90 -11.09
CA ASP A 51 -12.23 10.02 -11.96
C ASP A 51 -11.65 11.34 -11.45
N ASP A 52 -12.29 12.48 -11.73
CA ASP A 52 -11.73 13.84 -11.60
C ASP A 52 -11.28 14.26 -10.18
N ASP A 53 -11.71 13.52 -9.15
CA ASP A 53 -11.23 13.67 -7.76
C ASP A 53 -10.76 12.30 -7.21
N PRO A 54 -9.55 11.82 -7.59
CA PRO A 54 -9.04 10.52 -7.16
C PRO A 54 -8.78 10.49 -5.65
N HIS A 55 -9.42 9.56 -4.95
CA HIS A 55 -9.22 9.36 -3.52
C HIS A 55 -9.56 7.92 -3.10
N VAL A 56 -9.10 7.54 -1.91
CA VAL A 56 -9.41 6.25 -1.28
C VAL A 56 -10.27 6.47 -0.05
N ARG A 57 -11.47 5.88 -0.05
CA ARG A 57 -12.40 5.89 1.09
C ARG A 57 -12.31 4.58 1.85
N PHE A 58 -11.97 4.67 3.12
CA PHE A 58 -12.06 3.60 4.11
C PHE A 58 -13.40 3.74 4.82
N SER A 59 -14.18 2.67 4.88
CA SER A 59 -15.47 2.65 5.59
C SER A 59 -15.60 1.39 6.43
N VAL A 60 -15.98 1.57 7.69
CA VAL A 60 -16.30 0.49 8.62
C VAL A 60 -17.80 0.25 8.55
N TRP A 61 -18.17 -1.00 8.31
CA TRP A 61 -19.55 -1.46 8.19
C TRP A 61 -19.88 -2.39 9.35
N ASP A 62 -21.10 -2.31 9.87
CA ASP A 62 -21.65 -3.27 10.82
C ASP A 62 -22.28 -4.49 10.12
N GLN A 63 -22.68 -5.49 10.90
CA GLN A 63 -23.35 -6.70 10.40
C GLN A 63 -24.71 -6.42 9.73
N THR A 64 -25.34 -5.29 10.03
CA THR A 64 -26.64 -4.89 9.46
C THR A 64 -26.49 -4.20 8.10
N GLY A 65 -25.25 -3.97 7.66
CA GLY A 65 -24.95 -3.26 6.42
C GLY A 65 -25.04 -1.74 6.55
N ARG A 66 -24.88 -1.18 7.76
CA ARG A 66 -24.76 0.27 7.97
C ARG A 66 -23.30 0.68 8.06
N VAL A 67 -23.00 1.89 7.59
CA VAL A 67 -21.68 2.51 7.74
C VAL A 67 -21.61 3.15 9.13
N GLU A 68 -20.73 2.63 9.99
CA GLU A 68 -20.48 3.20 11.32
C GLU A 68 -19.53 4.39 11.24
N SER A 69 -18.51 4.30 10.38
CA SER A 69 -17.50 5.33 10.23
C SER A 69 -16.90 5.29 8.82
N ALA A 70 -16.45 6.45 8.33
CA ALA A 70 -15.72 6.52 7.08
C ALA A 70 -14.78 7.72 7.02
N VAL A 71 -13.63 7.51 6.38
CA VAL A 71 -12.65 8.54 6.09
C VAL A 71 -12.19 8.39 4.64
N SER A 72 -12.10 9.52 3.94
CA SER A 72 -11.47 9.60 2.62
C SER A 72 -10.08 10.21 2.77
N VAL A 73 -9.12 9.66 2.04
CA VAL A 73 -7.76 10.19 1.98
C VAL A 73 -7.35 10.35 0.52
N ASP A 74 -6.51 11.33 0.24
CA ASP A 74 -5.93 11.51 -1.09
C ASP A 74 -4.95 10.37 -1.45
N GLU A 75 -4.50 10.35 -2.70
CA GLU A 75 -3.58 9.34 -3.21
C GLU A 75 -2.22 9.32 -2.48
N PHE A 76 -1.74 10.47 -2.00
CA PHE A 76 -0.48 10.53 -1.25
C PHE A 76 -0.60 9.82 0.09
N GLN A 77 -1.67 10.08 0.84
CA GLN A 77 -1.96 9.41 2.10
C GLN A 77 -2.28 7.92 1.87
N ALA A 78 -2.99 7.57 0.80
CA ALA A 78 -3.23 6.19 0.44
C ALA A 78 -1.92 5.42 0.19
N ALA A 79 -0.95 6.03 -0.49
CA ALA A 79 0.38 5.45 -0.69
C ALA A 79 1.14 5.27 0.63
N ARG A 80 1.01 6.22 1.57
CA ARG A 80 1.59 6.10 2.92
C ARG A 80 0.98 4.93 3.70
N VAL A 81 -0.33 4.75 3.65
CA VAL A 81 -1.03 3.59 4.26
C VAL A 81 -0.52 2.29 3.62
N ALA A 82 -0.46 2.23 2.29
CA ALA A 82 0.03 1.05 1.58
C ALA A 82 1.46 0.68 2.01
N ARG A 83 2.34 1.69 2.16
CA ARG A 83 3.72 1.48 2.65
C ARG A 83 3.73 0.98 4.10
N PHE A 84 2.89 1.54 4.96
CA PHE A 84 2.80 1.15 6.37
C PHE A 84 2.35 -0.30 6.54
N LEU A 85 1.42 -0.76 5.70
CA LEU A 85 0.90 -2.14 5.74
C LEU A 85 1.89 -3.21 5.23
N ARG A 86 3.00 -2.81 4.59
CA ARG A 86 3.99 -3.78 4.11
C ARG A 86 4.64 -4.47 5.32
N PRO A 87 4.67 -5.81 5.38
CA PRO A 87 5.35 -6.50 6.45
C PRO A 87 6.81 -6.07 6.54
N SER A 88 7.27 -5.74 7.75
CA SER A 88 8.69 -5.56 8.03
C SER A 88 9.39 -6.88 7.69
N ARG A 89 10.27 -6.87 6.69
CA ARG A 89 11.11 -8.05 6.41
C ARG A 89 11.90 -8.38 7.68
N PRO A 90 11.82 -9.62 8.21
CA PRO A 90 12.69 -10.02 9.29
C PRO A 90 14.14 -9.76 8.85
N ARG A 91 14.89 -8.94 9.61
CA ARG A 91 16.33 -8.86 9.37
C ARG A 91 16.89 -10.24 9.73
N PRO A 92 17.58 -10.95 8.83
CA PRO A 92 18.24 -12.18 9.19
C PRO A 92 19.26 -11.86 10.29
N HIS A 93 18.97 -12.27 11.53
CA HIS A 93 19.75 -11.96 12.72
C HIS A 93 21.19 -12.50 12.69
N GLY A 94 21.57 -13.28 11.67
CA GLY A 94 22.92 -13.82 11.49
C GLY A 94 23.72 -13.21 10.33
N LEU A 95 23.10 -12.55 9.35
CA LEU A 95 23.82 -12.14 8.12
C LEU A 95 24.84 -11.04 8.40
N SER A 96 24.52 -10.11 9.30
CA SER A 96 25.44 -9.04 9.71
C SER A 96 26.63 -9.57 10.50
N ALA A 97 26.43 -10.58 11.35
CA ALA A 97 27.51 -11.21 12.11
C ALA A 97 28.41 -12.04 11.18
N ALA A 98 27.80 -12.81 10.25
CA ALA A 98 28.53 -13.61 9.26
C ALA A 98 29.38 -12.75 8.31
N LEU A 99 28.82 -11.63 7.81
CA LEU A 99 29.56 -10.70 6.94
C LEU A 99 30.71 -10.01 7.67
N LYS A 100 30.53 -9.65 8.95
CA LYS A 100 31.62 -9.12 9.78
C LYS A 100 32.72 -10.15 10.01
N GLY A 101 32.35 -11.41 10.29
CA GLY A 101 33.30 -12.51 10.44
C GLY A 101 34.10 -12.76 9.15
N TYR A 102 33.42 -12.81 8.02
CA TYR A 102 34.04 -13.01 6.71
C TYR A 102 34.99 -11.86 6.32
N ALA A 103 34.61 -10.61 6.59
CA ALA A 103 35.46 -9.44 6.35
C ALA A 103 36.71 -9.42 7.25
N ALA A 104 36.58 -9.86 8.51
CA ALA A 104 37.70 -10.00 9.43
C ALA A 104 38.69 -11.08 8.96
N GLU A 105 38.17 -12.21 8.48
CA GLU A 105 38.99 -13.32 7.97
C GLU A 105 39.75 -12.94 6.69
N LEU A 106 39.11 -12.21 5.77
CA LEU A 106 39.78 -11.68 4.57
C LEU A 106 40.89 -10.68 4.90
N SER A 107 40.67 -9.83 5.91
CA SER A 107 41.66 -8.87 6.38
C SER A 107 42.86 -9.56 7.02
N ALA A 108 42.63 -10.57 7.86
CA ALA A 108 43.69 -11.37 8.48
C ALA A 108 44.55 -12.12 7.45
N ARG A 109 43.91 -12.72 6.43
CA ARG A 109 44.61 -13.40 5.34
C ARG A 109 45.52 -12.44 4.56
N ARG A 110 45.04 -11.24 4.22
CA ARG A 110 45.85 -10.22 3.53
C ARG A 110 47.09 -9.80 4.32
N SER A 111 46.96 -9.62 5.63
CA SER A 111 48.08 -9.29 6.52
C SER A 111 49.12 -10.42 6.63
N SER A 112 48.68 -11.68 6.57
CA SER A 112 49.59 -12.84 6.62
C SER A 112 50.43 -13.03 5.36
N THR A 113 49.89 -12.71 4.18
CA THR A 113 50.60 -12.80 2.89
C THR A 113 51.66 -11.72 2.68
N GLY A 114 51.61 -10.61 3.43
CA GLY A 114 52.60 -9.53 3.36
C GLY A 114 53.89 -9.79 4.14
N SER A 115 53.95 -10.85 4.95
CA SER A 115 55.11 -11.15 5.82
C SER A 115 55.89 -12.36 5.29
N ARG A 116 56.41 -12.28 4.06
CA ARG A 116 57.45 -13.21 3.58
C ARG A 116 58.70 -12.39 3.25
N LYS A 117 59.70 -12.54 4.13
CA LYS A 117 60.95 -11.80 4.29
C LYS A 117 61.70 -11.52 2.98
N THR A 118 62.13 -10.27 2.79
CA THR A 118 63.40 -9.94 2.12
C THR A 118 64.52 -10.03 3.16
N THR A 119 65.15 -11.18 3.26
CA THR A 119 66.46 -11.33 3.91
C THR A 119 67.38 -12.03 2.91
N SER A 120 68.22 -11.25 2.24
CA SER A 120 69.40 -11.65 1.48
C SER A 120 70.44 -10.58 1.80
N SER A 121 71.40 -10.90 2.68
CA SER A 121 72.75 -11.43 2.38
C SER A 121 73.75 -10.30 2.20
#